data_AF-A0A1W9KY31-F1
#
_entry.id   AF-A0A1W9KY31-F1
#
_cell.length_a   1.000
_cell.length_b   1.000
_cell.length_c   1.000
_cell.angle_alpha   90.00
_cell.angle_beta   90.00
_cell.angle_gamma   90.00
#
_symmetry.space_group_name_H-M   'P 1'
#
loop_
_entity.id
_entity.type
_entity.pdbx_description
1 polymer ?
#
loop_
_entity_poly.entity_id
_entity_poly.type
_entity_poly.pdbx_seq_one_letter_code
_entity_poly.pdbx_strand_id
1 'polypeptide(L)'
;MKDGDLARLGQSRPLSLGQLFWAFTWLSLQGFGGVLAVVQRELVDRKRWLTREQFVEEWAVAQVLPGANVVNLSLMVGDRYFGWRGGLAALAGLLTFPVLIVLALAMLFAGVSDQPQVQGAMRGMSAVAAGMIAAAGLRLLPSLKKNVLPAPVQWALIALTFIAIVWLRVRLIWVLAVLGGLAALWAYRQLGPTGPSPRQGGPGQGKPKGQP
;
A
#
# COMPACT_ATOMS: atom_id res chain seq x y z
N MET A 1 -0.47 33.88 7.54
CA MET A 1 -1.26 33.09 6.57
C MET A 1 -0.46 31.81 6.33
N LYS A 2 -0.97 30.63 6.71
CA LYS A 2 -0.16 29.39 6.77
C LYS A 2 0.00 28.80 5.37
N ASP A 3 1.15 28.20 5.07
CA ASP A 3 1.44 27.53 3.78
C ASP A 3 0.37 26.48 3.38
N GLY A 4 -0.31 25.90 4.37
CA GLY A 4 -1.44 24.98 4.18
C GLY A 4 -2.68 25.60 3.55
N ASP A 5 -2.89 26.92 3.64
CA ASP A 5 -4.02 27.59 2.99
C ASP A 5 -3.74 27.87 1.50
N LEU A 6 -2.49 28.12 1.12
CA LEU A 6 -2.09 28.28 -0.28
C LEU A 6 -2.21 26.96 -1.06
N ALA A 7 -1.86 25.84 -0.41
CA ALA A 7 -2.04 24.50 -0.99
C ALA A 7 -3.51 24.14 -1.26
N ARG A 8 -4.45 24.68 -0.47
CA ARG A 8 -5.89 24.45 -0.63
C ARG A 8 -6.50 25.20 -1.82
N LEU A 9 -5.86 26.27 -2.29
CA LEU A 9 -6.37 27.11 -3.39
C LEU A 9 -6.31 26.41 -4.76
N GLY A 10 -5.55 25.31 -4.90
CA GLY A 10 -5.40 24.53 -6.13
C GLY A 10 -6.03 23.12 -6.11
N GLN A 11 -6.74 22.75 -5.05
CA GLN A 11 -7.33 21.40 -4.91
C GLN A 11 -8.72 21.33 -5.54
N SER A 12 -8.91 20.38 -6.45
CA SER A 12 -10.24 20.02 -6.93
C SER A 12 -10.99 19.24 -5.86
N ARG A 13 -12.29 19.47 -5.75
CA ARG A 13 -13.19 18.66 -4.92
C ARG A 13 -14.04 17.77 -5.83
N PRO A 14 -14.46 16.59 -5.36
CA PRO A 14 -15.46 15.83 -6.09
C PRO A 14 -16.75 16.65 -6.19
N LEU A 15 -17.28 16.79 -7.39
CA LEU A 15 -18.47 17.59 -7.70
C LEU A 15 -19.76 16.82 -7.37
N SER A 16 -19.70 15.49 -7.31
CA SER A 16 -20.86 14.64 -7.03
C SER A 16 -20.47 13.29 -6.43
N LEU A 17 -21.45 12.62 -5.80
CA LEU A 17 -21.34 11.23 -5.33
C LEU A 17 -20.96 10.27 -6.47
N GLY A 18 -21.45 10.52 -7.69
CA GLY A 18 -21.13 9.69 -8.86
C GLY A 18 -19.66 9.80 -9.28
N GLN A 19 -19.05 10.96 -9.13
CA GLN A 19 -17.61 11.12 -9.41
C GLN A 19 -16.75 10.33 -8.43
N LEU A 20 -17.20 10.28 -7.16
CA LEU A 20 -16.56 9.49 -6.12
C LEU A 20 -16.68 7.99 -6.42
N PHE A 21 -17.89 7.52 -6.73
CA PHE A 21 -18.15 6.15 -7.15
C PHE A 21 -17.22 5.72 -8.30
N TRP A 22 -17.19 6.49 -9.39
CA TRP A 22 -16.36 6.15 -10.56
C TRP A 22 -14.87 6.22 -10.30
N ALA A 23 -14.41 7.14 -9.45
CA ALA A 23 -12.99 7.21 -9.09
C ALA A 23 -12.54 5.98 -8.31
N PHE A 24 -13.33 5.54 -7.32
CA PHE A 24 -13.03 4.33 -6.55
C PHE A 24 -13.22 3.05 -7.36
N THR A 25 -14.18 3.02 -8.30
CA THR A 25 -14.27 1.95 -9.30
C THR A 25 -12.99 1.84 -10.11
N TRP A 26 -12.52 2.95 -10.69
CA TRP A 26 -11.30 2.93 -11.51
C TRP A 26 -10.07 2.50 -10.70
N LEU A 27 -9.97 3.00 -9.48
CA LEU A 27 -8.92 2.62 -8.53
C LEU A 27 -8.94 1.11 -8.25
N SER A 28 -10.13 0.52 -8.03
CA SER A 28 -10.26 -0.91 -7.76
C SER A 28 -9.82 -1.80 -8.93
N LEU A 29 -10.06 -1.34 -10.16
CA LEU A 29 -9.68 -2.06 -11.38
C LEU A 29 -8.19 -1.97 -11.70
N GLN A 30 -7.47 -1.02 -11.10
CA GLN A 30 -6.05 -0.76 -11.38
C GLN A 30 -5.11 -1.20 -10.26
N GLY A 31 -5.61 -1.76 -9.16
CA GLY A 31 -4.84 -2.08 -7.95
C GLY A 31 -3.77 -3.19 -8.09
N PHE A 32 -3.50 -3.70 -9.29
CA PHE A 32 -2.55 -4.81 -9.49
C PHE A 32 -1.09 -4.37 -9.32
N GLY A 33 -0.32 -5.06 -8.48
CA GLY A 33 1.13 -4.90 -8.38
C GLY A 33 1.64 -3.64 -7.67
N GLY A 34 0.77 -2.85 -7.02
CA GLY A 34 1.19 -1.65 -6.29
C GLY A 34 0.05 -0.73 -5.88
N VAL A 35 -0.91 -1.23 -5.09
CA VAL A 35 -2.13 -0.53 -4.69
C VAL A 35 -1.86 0.88 -4.15
N LEU A 36 -0.89 1.05 -3.24
CA LEU A 36 -0.55 2.34 -2.65
C LEU A 36 -0.20 3.39 -3.72
N ALA A 37 0.64 3.02 -4.70
CA ALA A 37 1.07 3.93 -5.75
C ALA A 37 -0.08 4.31 -6.68
N VAL A 38 -0.99 3.36 -6.95
CA VAL A 38 -2.19 3.59 -7.76
C VAL A 38 -3.15 4.55 -7.05
N VAL A 39 -3.41 4.30 -5.77
CA VAL A 39 -4.27 5.15 -4.94
C VAL A 39 -3.70 6.57 -4.85
N GLN A 40 -2.40 6.70 -4.54
CA GLN A 40 -1.74 8.00 -4.45
C GLN A 40 -1.83 8.75 -5.79
N ARG A 41 -1.52 8.08 -6.90
CA ARG A 41 -1.58 8.68 -8.23
C ARG A 41 -2.99 9.13 -8.59
N GLU A 42 -4.01 8.36 -8.24
CA GLU A 42 -5.39 8.71 -8.56
C GLU A 42 -5.87 9.90 -7.70
N LEU A 43 -5.69 9.83 -6.37
CA LEU A 43 -6.23 10.83 -5.44
C LEU A 43 -5.40 12.13 -5.37
N VAL A 44 -4.08 12.05 -5.54
CA VAL A 44 -3.15 13.18 -5.45
C VAL A 44 -2.82 13.74 -6.84
N ASP A 45 -2.34 12.91 -7.76
CA ASP A 45 -1.80 13.42 -9.03
C ASP A 45 -2.89 13.70 -10.08
N ARG A 46 -3.81 12.74 -10.29
CA ARG A 46 -4.88 12.84 -11.31
C ARG A 46 -6.06 13.68 -10.83
N LYS A 47 -6.66 13.32 -9.70
CA LYS A 47 -7.86 13.99 -9.18
C LYS A 47 -7.56 15.22 -8.34
N ARG A 48 -6.34 15.33 -7.80
CA ARG A 48 -5.90 16.44 -6.93
C ARG A 48 -6.88 16.74 -5.79
N TRP A 49 -7.50 15.69 -5.25
CA TRP A 49 -8.44 15.75 -4.14
C TRP A 49 -7.68 15.91 -2.82
N LEU A 50 -6.53 15.26 -2.69
CA LEU A 50 -5.67 15.30 -1.51
C LEU A 50 -4.30 15.86 -1.87
N THR A 51 -3.67 16.59 -0.94
CA THR A 51 -2.22 16.83 -1.03
C THR A 51 -1.48 15.55 -0.67
N ARG A 52 -0.18 15.52 -0.93
CA ARG A 52 0.66 14.38 -0.56
C ARG A 52 0.67 14.17 0.96
N GLU A 53 0.68 15.25 1.73
CA GLU A 53 0.66 15.23 3.20
C GLU A 53 -0.67 14.68 3.72
N GLN A 54 -1.78 15.18 3.18
CA GLN A 54 -3.12 14.69 3.53
C GLN A 54 -3.28 13.21 3.17
N PHE A 55 -2.78 12.80 2.01
CA PHE A 55 -2.83 11.39 1.62
C PHE A 55 -2.06 10.50 2.59
N VAL A 56 -0.87 10.91 3.02
CA VAL A 56 -0.07 10.15 3.99
C VAL A 56 -0.76 10.07 5.35
N GLU A 57 -1.37 11.15 5.81
CA GLU A 57 -2.14 11.18 7.06
C GLU A 57 -3.35 10.22 7.00
N GLU A 58 -4.18 10.34 5.96
CA GLU A 58 -5.35 9.49 5.75
C GLU A 58 -4.94 8.02 5.57
N TRP A 59 -3.86 7.76 4.85
CA TRP A 59 -3.32 6.41 4.66
C TRP A 59 -2.80 5.81 5.97
N ALA A 60 -2.12 6.59 6.80
CA ALA A 60 -1.64 6.14 8.10
C ALA A 60 -2.81 5.73 9.01
N VAL A 61 -3.88 6.53 9.05
CA VAL A 61 -5.10 6.19 9.80
C VAL A 61 -5.75 4.93 9.23
N ALA A 62 -5.84 4.80 7.90
CA ALA A 62 -6.39 3.62 7.25
C ALA A 62 -5.63 2.32 7.58
N GLN A 63 -4.32 2.39 7.89
CA GLN A 63 -3.49 1.27 8.32
C GLN A 63 -3.68 0.89 9.80
N VAL A 64 -4.10 1.83 10.64
CA VAL A 64 -4.40 1.56 12.06
C VAL A 64 -5.78 0.93 12.22
N LEU A 65 -6.72 1.30 11.35
CA LEU A 65 -8.07 0.74 11.33
C LEU A 65 -8.04 -0.75 10.92
N PRO A 66 -8.83 -1.61 11.58
CA PRO A 66 -8.96 -3.00 11.16
C PRO A 66 -9.61 -3.08 9.78
N GLY A 67 -9.15 -4.00 8.94
CA GLY A 67 -9.71 -4.24 7.60
C GLY A 67 -8.75 -3.92 6.46
N ALA A 68 -9.30 -3.73 5.26
CA ALA A 68 -8.51 -3.43 4.07
C ALA A 68 -8.23 -1.93 3.98
N ASN A 69 -6.95 -1.54 3.94
CA ASN A 69 -6.53 -0.13 3.93
C ASN A 69 -7.27 0.72 2.87
N VAL A 70 -7.49 0.19 1.66
CA VAL A 70 -8.19 0.91 0.59
C VAL A 70 -9.67 1.11 0.89
N VAL A 71 -10.31 0.14 1.55
CA VAL A 71 -11.71 0.23 1.98
C VAL A 71 -11.84 1.34 3.03
N ASN A 72 -10.98 1.32 4.05
CA ASN A 72 -10.96 2.34 5.10
C ASN A 72 -10.72 3.74 4.51
N LEU A 73 -9.72 3.86 3.64
CA LEU A 73 -9.45 5.12 2.94
C LEU A 73 -10.63 5.58 2.10
N SER A 74 -11.31 4.67 1.39
CA SER A 74 -12.48 5.04 0.56
C SER A 74 -13.62 5.61 1.40
N LEU A 75 -13.87 5.03 2.57
CA LEU A 75 -14.87 5.51 3.53
C LEU A 75 -14.48 6.88 4.07
N MET A 76 -13.22 7.05 4.51
CA MET A 76 -12.73 8.31 5.07
C MET A 76 -12.75 9.44 4.04
N VAL A 77 -12.23 9.19 2.83
CA VAL A 77 -12.22 10.17 1.74
C VAL A 77 -13.65 10.51 1.31
N GLY A 78 -14.55 9.52 1.26
CA GLY A 78 -15.94 9.79 0.93
C GLY A 78 -16.69 10.57 2.01
N ASP A 79 -16.48 10.20 3.28
CA ASP A 79 -17.05 10.90 4.43
C ASP A 79 -16.61 12.36 4.49
N ARG A 80 -15.33 12.62 4.20
CA ARG A 80 -14.76 13.97 4.16
C ARG A 80 -15.44 14.92 3.16
N TYR A 81 -15.97 14.43 2.04
CA TYR A 81 -16.58 15.30 1.03
C TYR A 81 -18.11 15.37 1.07
N PHE A 82 -18.78 14.25 1.35
CA PHE A 82 -20.25 14.18 1.32
C PHE A 82 -20.85 13.49 2.56
N GLY A 83 -20.08 13.39 3.66
CA GLY A 83 -20.46 12.66 4.86
C GLY A 83 -20.69 11.17 4.59
N TRP A 84 -21.47 10.52 5.45
CA TRP A 84 -21.75 9.09 5.35
C TRP A 84 -22.22 8.61 3.97
N ARG A 85 -22.95 9.46 3.22
CA ARG A 85 -23.40 9.16 1.84
C ARG A 85 -22.24 9.06 0.87
N GLY A 86 -21.24 9.93 1.02
CA GLY A 86 -19.99 9.87 0.27
C GLY A 86 -19.19 8.62 0.59
N GLY A 87 -19.06 8.29 1.88
CA GLY A 87 -18.39 7.06 2.31
C GLY A 87 -19.01 5.81 1.65
N LEU A 88 -20.35 5.69 1.70
CA LEU A 88 -21.05 4.59 1.06
C LEU A 88 -20.92 4.58 -0.47
N ALA A 89 -20.95 5.75 -1.11
CA ALA A 89 -20.79 5.85 -2.57
C ALA A 89 -19.38 5.45 -3.03
N ALA A 90 -18.35 5.87 -2.30
CA ALA A 90 -16.96 5.46 -2.54
C ALA A 90 -16.79 3.94 -2.35
N LEU A 91 -17.32 3.41 -1.25
CA LEU A 91 -17.27 1.97 -0.96
C LEU A 91 -18.01 1.15 -2.02
N ALA A 92 -19.22 1.57 -2.41
CA ALA A 92 -19.97 0.93 -3.47
C ALA A 92 -19.19 0.95 -4.79
N GLY A 93 -18.59 2.09 -5.15
CA GLY A 93 -17.74 2.21 -6.34
C GLY A 93 -16.56 1.25 -6.31
N LEU A 94 -15.90 1.14 -5.15
CA LEU A 94 -14.75 0.26 -4.92
C LEU A 94 -15.11 -1.23 -5.08
N LEU A 95 -16.31 -1.66 -4.65
CA LEU A 95 -16.68 -3.08 -4.60
C LEU A 95 -17.51 -3.54 -5.80
N THR A 96 -18.38 -2.70 -6.34
CA THR A 96 -19.42 -3.12 -7.31
C THR A 96 -18.82 -3.78 -8.55
N PHE A 97 -17.93 -3.08 -9.26
CA PHE A 97 -17.39 -3.61 -10.51
C PHE A 97 -16.45 -4.82 -10.33
N PRO A 98 -15.48 -4.81 -9.39
CA PRO A 98 -14.66 -5.99 -9.15
C PRO A 98 -15.48 -7.23 -8.78
N VAL A 99 -16.50 -7.09 -7.94
CA VAL A 99 -17.38 -8.21 -7.56
C VAL A 99 -18.18 -8.70 -8.76
N LEU A 100 -18.74 -7.79 -9.56
CA LEU A 100 -19.45 -8.17 -10.79
C LEU A 100 -18.56 -8.89 -11.79
N ILE A 101 -17.32 -8.44 -11.99
CA ILE A 101 -16.35 -9.11 -12.87
C ILE A 101 -16.05 -10.51 -12.35
N VAL A 102 -15.75 -10.66 -11.06
CA VAL A 102 -15.45 -11.97 -10.47
C VAL A 102 -16.65 -12.90 -10.56
N LEU A 103 -17.87 -12.41 -10.31
CA LEU A 103 -19.09 -13.20 -10.42
C LEU A 103 -19.40 -13.61 -11.86
N ALA A 104 -19.25 -12.69 -12.81
CA ALA A 104 -19.43 -12.97 -14.24
C ALA A 104 -18.44 -14.03 -14.72
N LEU A 105 -17.16 -13.91 -14.33
CA LEU A 105 -16.17 -14.94 -14.60
C LEU A 105 -16.59 -16.25 -13.92
N ALA A 106 -16.92 -16.26 -12.63
CA ALA A 106 -17.35 -17.48 -11.94
C ALA A 106 -18.51 -18.20 -12.65
N MET A 107 -19.52 -17.47 -13.13
CA MET A 107 -20.64 -18.04 -13.89
C MET A 107 -20.20 -18.59 -15.26
N LEU A 108 -19.38 -17.83 -16.00
CA LEU A 108 -18.86 -18.29 -17.29
C LEU A 108 -18.00 -19.55 -17.14
N PHE A 109 -17.23 -19.66 -16.07
CA PHE A 109 -16.36 -20.79 -15.79
C PHE A 109 -17.10 -22.01 -15.22
N ALA A 110 -18.24 -21.82 -14.55
CA ALA A 110 -18.99 -22.91 -13.92
C ALA A 110 -19.47 -24.00 -14.91
N GLY A 111 -19.74 -23.64 -16.17
CA GLY A 111 -20.20 -24.58 -17.20
C GLY A 111 -19.08 -25.26 -18.01
N VAL A 112 -17.83 -24.79 -17.88
CA VAL A 112 -16.69 -25.25 -18.71
C VAL A 112 -15.48 -25.68 -17.89
N SER A 113 -15.63 -25.75 -16.56
CA SER A 113 -14.55 -26.08 -15.61
C SER A 113 -13.89 -27.43 -15.85
N ASP A 114 -14.62 -28.37 -16.46
CA ASP A 114 -14.12 -29.72 -16.75
C ASP A 114 -13.28 -29.81 -18.03
N GLN A 115 -13.24 -28.75 -18.84
CA GLN A 115 -12.51 -28.78 -20.10
C GLN A 115 -10.99 -28.57 -19.86
N PRO A 116 -10.10 -29.42 -20.41
CA PRO A 116 -8.66 -29.35 -20.16
C PRO A 116 -8.02 -27.99 -20.52
N GLN A 117 -8.55 -27.31 -21.55
CA GLN A 117 -8.10 -25.98 -21.97
C GLN A 117 -8.37 -24.92 -20.89
N VAL A 118 -9.53 -24.98 -20.23
CA VAL A 118 -9.94 -24.06 -19.17
C VAL A 118 -9.08 -24.26 -17.93
N GLN A 119 -8.80 -25.51 -17.55
CA GLN A 119 -7.88 -25.83 -16.48
C GLN A 119 -6.45 -25.35 -16.76
N GLY A 120 -5.99 -25.47 -18.01
CA GLY A 120 -4.72 -24.91 -18.47
C GLY A 120 -4.66 -23.39 -18.31
N ALA A 121 -5.72 -22.68 -18.72
CA ALA A 121 -5.83 -21.24 -18.56
C ALA A 121 -5.82 -20.81 -17.08
N MET A 122 -6.55 -21.53 -16.21
CA MET A 122 -6.54 -21.26 -14.76
C MET A 122 -5.15 -21.45 -14.14
N ARG A 123 -4.43 -22.51 -14.54
CA ARG A 123 -3.03 -22.71 -14.12
C ARG A 123 -2.13 -21.56 -14.59
N GLY A 124 -2.28 -21.13 -15.84
CA GLY A 124 -1.56 -19.96 -16.37
C GLY A 124 -1.85 -18.69 -15.57
N MET A 125 -3.11 -18.42 -15.26
CA MET A 125 -3.52 -17.27 -14.44
C MET A 125 -2.92 -17.33 -13.03
N SER A 126 -2.90 -18.51 -12.41
CA SER A 126 -2.28 -18.71 -11.10
C SER A 126 -0.75 -18.49 -11.14
N ALA A 127 -0.09 -18.89 -12.23
CA ALA A 127 1.33 -18.66 -12.43
C ALA A 127 1.65 -17.17 -12.61
N VAL A 128 0.80 -16.43 -13.36
CA VAL A 128 0.91 -14.97 -13.50
C VAL A 128 0.72 -14.27 -12.14
N ALA A 129 -0.29 -14.67 -11.36
CA ALA A 129 -0.51 -14.12 -10.03
C ALA A 129 0.70 -14.36 -9.10
N ALA A 130 1.25 -15.58 -9.10
CA ALA A 130 2.47 -15.90 -8.37
C ALA A 130 3.67 -15.05 -8.84
N GLY A 131 3.83 -14.87 -10.15
CA GLY A 131 4.85 -14.01 -10.75
C GLY A 131 4.72 -12.54 -10.33
N MET A 132 3.49 -12.00 -10.27
CA MET A 132 3.25 -10.64 -9.78
C MET A 132 3.60 -10.47 -8.30
N ILE A 133 3.25 -11.45 -7.45
CA ILE A 133 3.62 -11.45 -6.03
C ILE A 133 5.15 -11.51 -5.89
N ALA A 134 5.80 -12.41 -6.64
CA ALA A 134 7.25 -12.51 -6.66
C ALA A 134 7.90 -11.18 -7.10
N ALA A 135 7.40 -10.56 -8.18
CA ALA A 135 7.89 -9.27 -8.65
C ALA A 135 7.71 -8.15 -7.61
N ALA A 136 6.59 -8.12 -6.89
CA ALA A 136 6.38 -7.19 -5.78
C ALA A 136 7.40 -7.42 -4.65
N GLY A 137 7.68 -8.68 -4.30
CA GLY A 137 8.73 -9.03 -3.34
C GLY A 137 10.13 -8.60 -3.81
N LEU A 138 10.46 -8.86 -5.08
CA LEU A 138 11.74 -8.44 -5.68
C LEU A 138 11.91 -6.92 -5.67
N ARG A 139 10.84 -6.16 -5.89
CA ARG A 139 10.85 -4.69 -5.79
C ARG A 139 11.14 -4.18 -4.37
N LEU A 140 10.92 -5.00 -3.34
CA LEU A 140 11.22 -4.66 -1.96
C LEU A 140 12.68 -5.00 -1.56
N LEU A 141 13.39 -5.84 -2.34
CA LEU A 141 14.78 -6.20 -2.05
C LEU A 141 15.74 -5.01 -1.91
N PRO A 142 15.68 -3.95 -2.75
CA PRO A 142 16.56 -2.79 -2.59
C PRO A 142 16.36 -2.08 -1.24
N SER A 143 15.16 -2.15 -0.65
CA SER A 143 14.87 -1.56 0.67
C SER A 143 15.61 -2.27 1.80
N LEU A 144 15.98 -3.54 1.62
CA LEU A 144 16.75 -4.32 2.60
C LEU A 144 18.19 -3.83 2.74
N LYS A 145 18.77 -3.22 1.70
CA LYS A 145 20.13 -2.64 1.77
C LYS A 145 20.24 -1.47 2.75
N LYS A 146 19.12 -0.84 3.09
CA LYS A 146 19.05 0.23 4.10
C LYS A 146 18.80 -0.30 5.51
N ASN A 147 18.65 -1.61 5.66
CA ASN A 147 18.31 -2.22 6.93
C ASN A 147 19.56 -2.45 7.78
N VAL A 148 19.41 -2.34 9.09
CA VAL A 148 20.52 -2.31 10.07
C VAL A 148 21.21 -3.68 10.22
N LEU A 149 20.53 -4.75 9.79
CA LEU A 149 21.07 -6.12 9.85
C LEU A 149 22.16 -6.32 8.78
N PRO A 150 23.28 -6.99 9.13
CA PRO A 150 24.33 -7.30 8.17
C PRO A 150 23.80 -8.18 7.02
N ALA A 151 24.23 -7.87 5.79
CA ALA A 151 23.81 -8.54 4.55
C ALA A 151 23.78 -10.09 4.62
N PRO A 152 24.77 -10.82 5.19
CA PRO A 152 24.71 -12.28 5.25
C PRO A 152 23.55 -12.83 6.09
N VAL A 153 23.16 -12.13 7.15
CA VAL A 153 22.02 -12.53 8.00
C VAL A 153 20.70 -12.36 7.26
N GLN A 154 20.57 -11.29 6.47
CA GLN A 154 19.35 -11.05 5.68
C GLN A 154 19.14 -12.15 4.64
N TRP A 155 20.20 -12.53 3.90
CA TRP A 155 20.15 -13.62 2.94
C TRP A 155 19.87 -14.97 3.61
N ALA A 156 20.48 -15.24 4.76
CA ALA A 156 20.21 -16.44 5.54
C ALA A 156 18.74 -16.51 6.00
N LEU A 157 18.16 -15.40 6.47
CA LEU A 157 16.74 -15.34 6.86
C LEU A 157 15.80 -15.53 5.67
N ILE A 158 16.12 -14.93 4.52
CA ILE A 158 15.33 -15.14 3.27
C ILE A 158 15.38 -16.61 2.87
N ALA A 159 16.57 -17.21 2.81
CA ALA A 159 16.74 -18.61 2.45
C ALA A 159 16.03 -19.55 3.44
N LEU A 160 16.18 -19.31 4.75
CA LEU A 160 15.54 -20.12 5.78
C LEU A 160 14.02 -20.01 5.75
N THR A 161 13.48 -18.80 5.55
CA THR A 161 12.04 -18.56 5.38
C THR A 161 11.50 -19.27 4.15
N PHE A 162 12.23 -19.20 3.03
CA PHE A 162 11.87 -19.88 1.79
C PHE A 162 11.84 -21.40 1.98
N ILE A 163 12.87 -21.99 2.60
CA ILE A 163 12.95 -23.44 2.86
C ILE A 163 11.83 -23.88 3.81
N ALA A 164 11.57 -23.13 4.89
CA ALA A 164 10.54 -23.48 5.88
C ALA A 164 9.12 -23.49 5.26
N ILE A 165 8.83 -22.56 4.35
CA ILE A 165 7.51 -22.45 3.72
C ILE A 165 7.35 -23.44 2.57
N VAL A 166 8.35 -23.54 1.68
CA VAL A 166 8.24 -24.31 0.42
C VAL A 166 8.46 -25.80 0.67
N TRP A 167 9.45 -26.17 1.48
CA TRP A 167 9.82 -27.57 1.73
C TRP A 167 9.14 -28.15 2.95
N LEU A 168 9.17 -27.46 4.09
CA LEU A 168 8.54 -27.97 5.32
C LEU A 168 7.02 -27.71 5.40
N ARG A 169 6.45 -26.93 4.45
CA ARG A 169 5.03 -26.53 4.43
C ARG A 169 4.51 -26.03 5.79
N VAL A 170 5.39 -25.40 6.57
CA VAL A 170 5.03 -24.87 7.88
C VAL A 170 4.03 -23.73 7.68
N ARG A 171 2.97 -23.70 8.51
CA ARG A 171 1.98 -22.62 8.44
C ARG A 171 2.70 -21.27 8.59
N LEU A 172 2.39 -20.33 7.69
CA LEU A 172 3.04 -19.01 7.62
C LEU A 172 3.09 -18.30 8.99
N ILE A 173 2.05 -18.49 9.80
CA ILE A 173 1.94 -17.91 11.14
C ILE A 173 3.10 -18.31 12.06
N TRP A 174 3.55 -19.56 12.02
CA TRP A 174 4.66 -20.06 12.84
C TRP A 174 6.01 -19.55 12.33
N VAL A 175 6.17 -19.49 11.01
CA VAL A 175 7.37 -18.93 10.38
C VAL A 175 7.52 -17.45 10.74
N LEU A 176 6.43 -16.69 10.69
CA LEU A 176 6.42 -15.28 11.07
C LEU A 176 6.68 -15.08 12.57
N ALA A 177 6.05 -15.89 13.43
CA ALA A 177 6.20 -15.79 14.88
C ALA A 177 7.63 -16.11 15.33
N VAL A 178 8.25 -17.15 14.77
CA VAL A 178 9.59 -17.60 15.17
C VAL A 178 10.66 -16.81 14.43
N LEU A 179 10.74 -16.92 13.10
CA LEU A 179 11.82 -16.29 12.33
C LEU A 179 11.64 -14.78 12.23
N GLY A 180 10.41 -14.32 12.00
CA GLY A 180 10.10 -12.89 11.98
C GLY A 180 10.29 -12.25 13.36
N GLY A 181 9.84 -12.91 14.42
CA GLY A 181 10.02 -12.46 15.81
C GLY A 181 11.50 -12.38 16.21
N LEU A 182 12.30 -13.40 15.90
CA LEU A 182 13.74 -13.42 16.18
C LEU A 182 14.49 -12.34 15.38
N ALA A 183 14.16 -12.17 14.10
CA ALA A 183 14.74 -11.13 13.26
C ALA A 183 14.39 -9.72 13.78
N ALA A 184 13.14 -9.50 14.19
CA ALA A 184 12.68 -8.24 14.76
C ALA A 184 13.33 -7.94 16.11
N LEU A 185 13.45 -8.94 17.00
CA LEU A 185 14.12 -8.80 18.29
C LEU A 185 15.60 -8.45 18.12
N TRP A 186 16.26 -9.08 17.14
CA TRP A 186 17.68 -8.83 16.88
C TRP A 186 17.91 -7.47 16.20
N ALA A 187 17.02 -7.07 15.30
CA ALA A 187 16.99 -5.71 14.76
C ALA A 187 16.79 -4.67 15.87
N TYR A 188 15.85 -4.90 16.78
CA TYR A 188 15.56 -4.04 17.92
C TYR A 188 16.75 -3.91 18.88
N ARG A 189 17.48 -5.01 19.11
CA ARG A 189 18.70 -5.01 19.92
C ARG A 189 19.86 -4.26 19.27
N GLN A 190 19.96 -4.28 17.94
CA GLN A 190 20.97 -3.50 17.21
C GLN A 190 20.57 -2.03 17.05
N LEU A 191 19.27 -1.73 17.06
CA LEU A 191 18.69 -0.38 17.12
C LEU A 191 18.71 0.23 18.53
N GLY A 192 19.63 -0.20 19.42
CA GLY A 192 19.70 0.22 20.82
C GLY A 192 19.32 1.70 21.05
N PRO A 193 18.56 2.01 22.12
CA PRO A 193 17.69 3.18 22.23
C PRO A 193 18.39 4.44 21.78
N THR A 194 18.12 4.84 20.54
CA THR A 194 18.67 6.05 19.99
C THR A 194 17.83 7.18 20.59
N GLY A 195 18.39 7.85 21.61
CA GLY A 195 17.82 9.06 22.17
C GLY A 195 17.48 10.06 21.05
N PRO A 196 16.46 10.91 21.27
CA PRO A 196 15.90 11.77 20.22
C PRO A 196 17.00 12.55 19.52
N SER A 197 17.11 12.41 18.20
CA SER A 197 18.08 13.16 17.39
C SER A 197 17.92 14.65 17.66
N PRO A 198 19.02 15.38 17.97
CA PRO A 198 18.99 16.82 18.03
C PRO A 198 18.50 17.34 16.68
N ARG A 199 17.49 18.19 16.72
CA ARG A 199 17.01 18.98 15.58
C ARG A 199 18.21 19.41 14.73
N GLN A 200 18.15 19.14 13.43
CA GLN A 200 18.94 19.87 12.44
C GLN A 200 18.57 21.36 12.57
N GLY A 201 19.24 22.05 13.48
CA GLY A 201 19.27 23.49 13.55
C GLY A 201 20.15 23.95 12.40
N GLY A 202 19.52 24.49 11.36
CA GLY A 202 20.24 25.28 10.38
C GLY A 202 20.89 26.48 11.08
N PRO A 203 22.12 26.85 10.70
CA PRO A 203 22.59 28.20 10.95
C PRO A 203 22.57 28.96 9.62
N GLY A 204 21.71 29.97 9.58
CA GLY A 204 21.81 31.05 8.61
C GLY A 204 23.22 31.62 8.64
N GLN A 205 23.85 31.64 7.46
CA GLN A 205 25.08 32.39 7.23
C GLN A 205 24.75 33.88 7.30
N GLY A 206 24.87 34.47 8.49
CA GLY A 206 25.06 35.90 8.68
C GLY A 206 26.50 36.15 9.09
N LYS A 207 27.36 36.54 8.14
CA LYS A 207 28.68 37.12 8.47
C LYS A 207 28.51 38.64 8.60
N PRO A 208 28.85 39.26 9.74
CA PRO A 208 29.04 40.70 9.83
C PRO A 208 30.44 41.13 9.34
N LYS A 209 30.47 42.38 8.87
CA LYS A 209 31.57 43.18 8.31
C LYS A 209 32.84 43.27 9.18
N GLY A 210 33.97 43.48 8.49
CA GLY A 210 34.87 44.60 8.77
C GLY A 210 36.25 44.25 9.31
N GLN A 211 37.27 44.40 8.45
CA GLN A 211 38.58 45.06 8.70
C GLN A 211 39.53 44.79 7.51
N PRO A 212 40.58 45.59 7.28
CA PRO A 212 41.16 46.64 8.15
C PRO A 212 40.56 48.03 7.95
#